data_AF-A0A0G0LPS9-F1
#
_entry.id   AF-A0A0G0LPS9-F1
#
_cell.length_a   1.000
_cell.length_b   1.000
_cell.length_c   1.000
_cell.angle_alpha   90.00
_cell.angle_beta   90.00
_cell.angle_gamma   90.00
#
_symmetry.space_group_name_H-M   'P 1'
#
loop_
_entity.id
_entity.type
_entity.pdbx_description
1 polymer ?
#
loop_
_entity_poly.entity_id
_entity_poly.type
_entity_poly.pdbx_seq_one_letter_code
_entity_poly.pdbx_strand_id
1 'polypeptide(L)'
;MNRKIKQAVKRGELVDYTDLFASYSKKRQQEILKRARYLKAAMELKKLRKQLRISQNELARKMKVKREYITRIESGEQNITIETLNRIAEATGKEFEFHFK
;
A
#
# COMPACT_ATOMS: atom_id res chain seq x y z
N MET A 1 5.45 -23.66 0.08
CA MET A 1 6.36 -23.23 -1.00
C MET A 1 6.96 -24.49 -1.58
N ASN A 2 6.78 -24.68 -2.89
CA ASN A 2 7.17 -25.88 -3.62
C ASN A 2 8.69 -26.13 -3.47
N ARG A 3 9.09 -27.40 -3.27
CA ARG A 3 10.49 -27.82 -3.10
C ARG A 3 11.35 -27.44 -4.31
N LYS A 4 10.78 -27.51 -5.53
CA LYS A 4 11.45 -27.09 -6.78
C LYS A 4 11.79 -25.60 -6.78
N ILE A 5 10.84 -24.77 -6.37
CA ILE A 5 11.02 -23.31 -6.32
C ILE A 5 12.04 -22.90 -5.25
N LYS A 6 12.02 -23.54 -4.08
CA LYS A 6 13.04 -23.31 -3.04
C LYS A 6 14.46 -23.61 -3.55
N GLN A 7 14.61 -24.64 -4.37
CA GLN A 7 15.91 -25.00 -4.94
C GLN A 7 16.34 -24.03 -6.04
N ALA A 8 15.43 -23.61 -6.92
CA ALA A 8 15.69 -22.61 -7.95
C ALA A 8 16.19 -21.29 -7.33
N VAL A 9 15.48 -20.79 -6.31
CA VAL A 9 15.90 -19.59 -5.55
C VAL A 9 17.28 -19.78 -4.91
N LYS A 10 17.57 -20.96 -4.34
CA LYS A 10 18.88 -21.25 -3.74
C LYS A 10 20.01 -21.30 -4.77
N ARG A 11 19.71 -21.67 -6.02
CA ARG A 11 20.66 -21.70 -7.14
C ARG A 11 20.79 -20.36 -7.88
N GLY A 12 20.04 -19.33 -7.47
CA GLY A 12 20.04 -18.02 -8.13
C GLY A 12 19.29 -18.00 -9.47
N GLU A 13 18.46 -19.02 -9.73
CA GLU A 13 17.64 -19.08 -10.94
C GLU A 13 16.47 -18.08 -10.85
N LEU A 14 16.15 -17.45 -11.97
CA LEU A 14 14.96 -16.59 -12.07
C LEU A 14 13.70 -17.46 -11.97
N VAL A 15 12.75 -17.03 -11.15
CA VAL A 15 11.46 -17.70 -10.94
C VAL A 15 10.35 -16.74 -11.32
N ASP A 16 9.44 -17.20 -12.17
CA ASP A 16 8.28 -16.40 -12.53
C ASP A 16 7.40 -16.12 -11.30
N TYR A 17 6.89 -14.89 -11.20
CA TYR A 17 6.08 -14.46 -10.07
C TYR A 17 4.80 -15.28 -9.94
N THR A 18 4.15 -15.62 -11.06
CA THR A 18 2.88 -16.35 -11.07
C THR A 18 3.05 -17.75 -10.50
N ASP A 19 4.14 -18.43 -10.89
CA ASP A 19 4.51 -19.75 -10.37
C ASP A 19 4.87 -19.69 -8.87
N LEU A 20 5.65 -18.69 -8.47
CA LEU A 20 6.02 -18.48 -7.06
C LEU A 20 4.77 -18.25 -6.21
N PHE A 21 3.87 -17.38 -6.66
CA PHE A 21 2.64 -17.02 -5.97
C PHE A 21 1.70 -18.22 -5.84
N ALA A 22 1.51 -18.98 -6.92
CA ALA A 22 0.71 -20.20 -6.93
C ALA A 22 1.24 -21.26 -5.95
N SER A 23 2.56 -21.28 -5.71
CA SER A 23 3.21 -22.23 -4.80
C SER A 23 3.01 -21.96 -3.30
N TYR A 24 2.45 -20.79 -2.94
CA TYR A 24 2.13 -20.44 -1.57
C TYR A 24 0.82 -21.10 -1.10
N SER A 25 0.66 -21.26 0.22
CA SER A 25 -0.62 -21.70 0.78
C SER A 25 -1.71 -20.66 0.48
N LYS A 26 -2.97 -21.10 0.40
CA LYS A 26 -4.13 -20.20 0.20
C LYS A 26 -4.15 -19.06 1.22
N LYS A 27 -3.85 -19.35 2.49
CA LYS A 27 -3.73 -18.34 3.56
C LYS A 27 -2.69 -17.27 3.22
N ARG A 28 -1.49 -17.67 2.78
CA ARG A 28 -0.42 -16.74 2.40
C ARG A 28 -0.74 -15.97 1.12
N GLN A 29 -1.37 -16.61 0.14
CA GLN A 29 -1.86 -15.93 -1.06
C GLN A 29 -2.86 -14.82 -0.68
N GLN A 30 -3.83 -15.12 0.18
CA GLN A 30 -4.80 -14.15 0.67
C GLN A 30 -4.15 -12.99 1.43
N GLU A 31 -3.15 -13.27 2.27
CA GLU A 31 -2.40 -12.25 2.99
C GLU A 31 -1.63 -11.31 2.06
N ILE A 32 -0.96 -11.86 1.04
CA ILE A 32 -0.27 -11.09 0.00
C ILE A 32 -1.26 -10.21 -0.76
N LEU A 33 -2.38 -10.76 -1.20
CA LEU A 33 -3.42 -10.00 -1.92
C LEU A 33 -4.04 -8.91 -1.04
N LYS A 34 -4.27 -9.18 0.24
CA LYS A 34 -4.74 -8.20 1.22
C LYS A 34 -3.74 -7.06 1.36
N ARG A 35 -2.45 -7.36 1.49
CA ARG A 35 -1.40 -6.35 1.60
C ARG A 35 -1.22 -5.56 0.31
N ALA A 36 -1.36 -6.19 -0.84
CA ALA A 36 -1.35 -5.52 -2.14
C ALA A 36 -2.46 -4.46 -2.25
N ARG A 37 -3.66 -4.73 -1.71
CA ARG A 37 -4.74 -3.73 -1.66
C ARG A 37 -4.38 -2.52 -0.81
N TYR A 38 -3.76 -2.72 0.34
CA TYR A 38 -3.31 -1.60 1.20
C TYR A 38 -2.19 -0.80 0.56
N LEU A 39 -1.22 -1.46 -0.07
CA LEU A 39 -0.16 -0.80 -0.82
C LEU A 39 -0.72 0.04 -1.97
N LYS A 40 -1.74 -0.46 -2.68
CA LYS A 40 -2.40 0.30 -3.75
C LYS A 40 -2.98 1.61 -3.23
N ALA A 41 -3.74 1.56 -2.13
CA ALA A 41 -4.30 2.77 -1.51
C ALA A 41 -3.19 3.73 -1.04
N ALA A 42 -2.16 3.22 -0.38
CA ALA A 42 -1.00 4.01 0.06
C ALA A 42 -0.28 4.71 -1.10
N MET A 43 -0.11 4.02 -2.23
CA MET A 43 0.50 4.57 -3.43
C MET A 43 -0.32 5.71 -4.03
N GLU A 44 -1.65 5.57 -4.11
CA GLU A 44 -2.52 6.64 -4.62
C GLU A 44 -2.48 7.89 -3.72
N LEU A 45 -2.45 7.73 -2.40
CA LEU A 45 -2.31 8.86 -1.47
C LEU A 45 -0.94 9.55 -1.60
N LYS A 46 0.13 8.76 -1.74
CA LYS A 46 1.47 9.29 -2.00
C LYS A 46 1.53 10.04 -3.33
N LYS A 47 0.86 9.53 -4.36
CA LYS A 47 0.74 10.16 -5.67
C LYS A 47 -0.01 11.48 -5.58
N LEU A 48 -1.15 11.53 -4.90
CA LEU A 48 -1.89 12.77 -4.63
C LEU A 48 -1.00 13.81 -3.96
N ARG A 49 -0.30 13.43 -2.88
CA ARG A 49 0.62 14.34 -2.18
C ARG A 49 1.70 14.90 -3.11
N LYS A 50 2.29 14.06 -3.95
CA LYS A 50 3.31 14.47 -4.93
C LYS A 50 2.73 15.38 -6.03
N GLN A 51 1.52 15.13 -6.50
CA GLN A 51 0.84 15.99 -7.48
C GLN A 51 0.61 17.40 -6.93
N LEU A 52 0.32 17.51 -5.64
CA LEU A 52 0.19 18.78 -4.92
C LEU A 52 1.54 19.42 -4.55
N ARG A 53 2.66 18.76 -4.85
CA ARG A 53 4.03 19.21 -4.55
C ARG A 53 4.29 19.50 -3.07
N ILE A 54 3.57 18.84 -2.16
CA ILE A 54 3.74 19.01 -0.71
C ILE A 54 4.59 17.89 -0.09
N SER A 55 5.31 18.21 0.99
CA SER A 55 6.08 17.20 1.74
C SER A 55 5.21 16.36 2.69
N GLN A 56 5.73 15.23 3.19
CA GLN A 56 5.03 14.45 4.23
C GLN A 56 4.78 15.28 5.50
N ASN A 57 5.77 16.11 5.89
CA ASN A 57 5.64 17.04 7.02
C ASN A 57 4.52 18.05 6.79
N GLU A 58 4.38 18.55 5.56
CA GLU A 58 3.36 19.53 5.24
C GLU A 58 1.96 18.93 5.24
N LEU A 59 1.78 17.73 4.67
CA LEU A 59 0.52 17.00 4.77
C LEU A 59 0.18 16.69 6.25
N ALA A 60 1.18 16.28 7.04
CA ALA A 60 1.00 16.04 8.47
C ALA A 60 0.51 17.29 9.21
N ARG A 61 1.10 18.45 8.92
CA ARG A 61 0.67 19.76 9.47
C ARG A 61 -0.77 20.09 9.07
N LYS A 62 -1.13 19.94 7.79
CA LYS A 62 -2.50 20.16 7.29
C LYS A 62 -3.52 19.24 7.97
N MET A 63 -3.15 17.99 8.23
CA MET A 63 -3.99 17.00 8.92
C MET A 63 -3.94 17.10 10.46
N LYS A 64 -3.10 17.96 11.04
CA LYS A 64 -2.83 18.05 12.49
C LYS A 64 -2.40 16.73 13.12
N VAL A 65 -1.46 16.03 12.46
CA VAL A 65 -0.89 14.74 12.92
C VAL A 65 0.63 14.78 12.90
N LYS A 66 1.25 13.76 13.51
CA LYS A 66 2.71 13.58 13.42
C LYS A 66 3.12 13.07 12.03
N ARG A 67 4.31 13.42 11.56
CA ARG A 67 4.86 12.98 10.26
C ARG A 67 4.85 11.46 10.12
N GLU A 68 5.16 10.73 11.19
CA GLU A 68 5.22 9.27 11.24
C GLU A 68 3.87 8.63 10.89
N TYR A 69 2.77 9.33 11.15
CA TYR A 69 1.45 8.88 10.73
C TYR A 69 1.33 8.88 9.20
N ILE A 70 1.80 9.93 8.53
CA ILE A 70 1.86 10.00 7.07
C ILE A 70 2.81 8.93 6.51
N THR A 71 3.95 8.71 7.16
CA THR A 71 4.88 7.62 6.76
C THR A 71 4.19 6.26 6.79
N ARG A 72 3.47 5.93 7.87
CA ARG A 72 2.73 4.66 7.99
C ARG A 72 1.59 4.51 6.98
N ILE A 73 0.92 5.62 6.65
CA ILE A 73 -0.09 5.65 5.58
C ILE A 73 0.58 5.32 4.24
N GLU A 74 1.65 6.03 3.88
CA GLU A 74 2.31 5.88 2.58
C GLU A 74 3.14 4.59 2.42
N SER A 75 3.46 3.90 3.51
CA SER A 75 4.13 2.59 3.46
C SER A 75 3.17 1.42 3.25
N GLY A 76 1.85 1.63 3.41
CA GLY A 76 0.84 0.57 3.36
C GLY A 76 0.95 -0.45 4.50
N GLU A 77 1.63 -0.09 5.59
CA GLU A 77 1.77 -0.93 6.78
C GLU A 77 0.47 -1.08 7.58
N GLN A 78 -0.45 -0.12 7.43
CA GLN A 78 -1.73 -0.11 8.13
C GLN A 78 -2.92 -0.05 7.17
N ASN A 79 -4.04 -0.61 7.62
CA ASN A 79 -5.33 -0.41 6.96
C ASN A 79 -5.77 1.05 7.14
N ILE A 80 -6.07 1.72 6.04
CA ILE A 80 -6.50 3.13 6.05
C ILE A 80 -8.02 3.16 6.20
N THR A 81 -8.51 3.92 7.18
CA THR A 81 -9.95 4.07 7.40
C THR A 81 -10.55 5.08 6.44
N ILE A 82 -11.86 4.97 6.18
CA ILE A 82 -12.61 5.96 5.39
C ILE A 82 -12.49 7.36 6.02
N GLU A 83 -12.55 7.45 7.35
CA GLU A 83 -12.30 8.70 8.08
C GLU A 83 -10.93 9.32 7.74
N THR A 84 -9.88 8.50 7.67
CA THR A 84 -8.54 8.97 7.29
C THR A 84 -8.53 9.49 5.85
N LEU A 85 -9.23 8.82 4.93
CA LEU A 85 -9.35 9.25 3.54
C LEU A 85 -10.05 10.61 3.45
N ASN A 86 -11.15 10.81 4.17
CA ASN A 86 -11.84 12.11 4.25
C ASN A 86 -10.95 13.21 4.80
N ARG A 87 -10.23 12.95 5.91
CA ARG A 87 -9.28 13.92 6.48
C ARG A 87 -8.15 14.30 5.53
N ILE A 88 -7.68 13.36 4.72
CA ILE A 88 -6.69 13.64 3.67
C ILE A 88 -7.32 14.52 2.58
N ALA A 89 -8.54 14.20 2.15
CA ALA A 89 -9.27 14.98 1.15
C ALA A 89 -9.44 16.44 1.61
N GLU A 90 -9.95 16.65 2.82
CA GLU A 90 -10.06 17.98 3.45
C GLU A 90 -8.70 18.71 3.52
N ALA A 91 -7.67 18.04 4.03
CA ALA A 91 -6.32 18.62 4.16
C ALA A 91 -5.69 19.00 2.81
N THR A 92 -6.14 18.37 1.72
CA THR A 92 -5.62 18.58 0.37
C THR A 92 -6.53 19.43 -0.52
N GLY A 93 -7.69 19.88 -0.01
CA GLY A 93 -8.68 20.59 -0.81
C GLY A 93 -9.25 19.72 -1.95
N LYS A 94 -9.44 18.43 -1.67
CA LYS A 94 -10.01 17.43 -2.58
C LYS A 94 -11.27 16.84 -1.96
N GLU A 95 -11.96 16.05 -2.77
CA GLU A 95 -13.13 15.27 -2.36
C GLU A 95 -12.79 13.78 -2.44
N PHE A 96 -13.30 13.01 -1.49
CA PHE A 96 -13.17 11.56 -1.49
C PHE A 96 -14.48 10.95 -2.01
N GLU A 97 -14.39 10.19 -3.10
CA GLU A 97 -15.49 9.44 -3.67
C GLU A 97 -15.16 7.94 -3.71
N PHE A 98 -16.17 7.11 -3.46
CA PHE A 98 -16.05 5.65 -3.54
C PHE A 98 -17.23 5.06 -4.30
N HIS A 99 -16.94 4.22 -5.29
CA HIS A 99 -17.94 3.51 -6.08
C HIS A 99 -17.51 2.06 -6.32
N PHE A 100 -18.49 1.18 -6.43
CA PHE A 100 -18.27 -0.20 -6.87
C PHE A 100 -18.30 -0.25 -8.40
N LYS A 101 -17.42 -1.06 -8.98
CA LYS A 101 -17.41 -1.42 -10.40
C LYS A 101 -17.66 -2.91 -10.53
#